data_AF-A0A2D6ND53-F1
#
_entry.id   AF-A0A2D6ND53-F1
#
_cell.length_a   1.000
_cell.length_b   1.000
_cell.length_c   1.000
_cell.angle_alpha   90.00
_cell.angle_beta   90.00
_cell.angle_gamma   90.00
#
_symmetry.space_group_name_H-M   'P 1'
#
loop_
_entity.id
_entity.type
_entity.pdbx_description
1 polymer ?
#
loop_
_entity_poly.entity_id
_entity_poly.type
_entity_poly.pdbx_seq_one_letter_code
_entity_poly.pdbx_strand_id
1 'polypeptide(L)'
;MVTNKKCGRCGEKALVKLSYTKRIYCNECFIRMIEKRIRKDLRINKKIGEKINLLHDDSKEFRIARLFLKNIFGSYKKIIEVKKANKKTLIATNLDREIKKHLESYLKNETFRKNNNNNVLNNVLEEEIIKVCQIKKLSIGKKEIKNELIETIEKKYSGTKFALAKSFEKIIS
;
A
#
# COMPACT_ATOMS: atom_id res chain seq x y z
N MET A 1 8.52 -14.52 27.05
CA MET A 1 9.57 -15.22 26.28
C MET A 1 10.07 -14.33 25.14
N VAL A 2 11.22 -13.68 25.32
CA VAL A 2 11.83 -12.81 24.30
C VAL A 2 12.59 -13.71 23.33
N THR A 3 11.92 -14.20 22.30
CA THR A 3 12.64 -14.82 21.18
C THR A 3 13.49 -13.73 20.53
N ASN A 4 14.81 -13.84 20.63
CA ASN A 4 15.80 -12.92 20.07
C ASN A 4 15.79 -13.06 18.55
N LYS A 5 14.69 -12.60 17.96
CA LYS A 5 14.29 -12.86 16.59
C LYS A 5 15.07 -11.91 15.69
N LYS A 6 15.90 -12.48 14.82
CA LYS A 6 16.74 -11.74 13.87
C LYS A 6 15.97 -11.40 12.60
N CYS A 7 16.29 -10.26 11.99
CA CYS A 7 15.72 -9.81 10.75
C CYS A 7 16.14 -10.76 9.63
N GLY A 8 15.17 -11.31 8.90
CA GLY A 8 15.43 -12.23 7.79
C GLY A 8 16.09 -11.59 6.56
N ARG A 9 16.55 -10.34 6.66
CA ARG A 9 17.26 -9.61 5.59
C ARG A 9 18.66 -9.17 6.00
N CYS A 10 18.83 -8.59 7.19
CA CYS A 10 20.13 -8.05 7.63
C CYS A 10 20.67 -8.66 8.92
N GLY A 11 19.94 -9.59 9.57
CA GLY A 11 20.39 -10.22 10.82
C GLY A 11 20.18 -9.40 12.10
N GLU A 12 19.90 -8.10 11.99
CA GLU A 12 19.60 -7.19 13.12
C GLU A 12 18.35 -7.59 13.91
N LYS A 13 18.13 -6.99 15.08
CA LYS A 13 16.92 -7.23 15.89
C LYS A 13 15.65 -6.97 15.09
N ALA A 14 14.79 -7.99 14.96
CA ALA A 14 13.52 -7.87 14.26
C ALA A 14 12.43 -7.33 15.18
N LEU A 15 11.68 -6.34 14.69
CA LEU A 15 10.59 -5.67 15.41
C LEU A 15 9.25 -5.78 14.67
N VAL A 16 9.28 -6.17 13.39
CA VAL A 16 8.11 -6.21 12.52
C VAL A 16 7.85 -7.64 12.05
N LYS A 17 6.68 -8.19 12.42
CA LYS A 17 6.15 -9.47 11.91
C LYS A 17 4.84 -9.21 11.20
N LEU A 18 4.70 -9.61 9.93
CA LEU A 18 3.48 -9.41 9.12
C LEU A 18 2.61 -10.67 9.13
N SER A 19 1.29 -10.50 8.97
CA SER A 19 0.34 -11.63 8.99
C SER A 19 0.55 -12.61 7.83
N TYR A 20 0.90 -12.10 6.65
CA TYR A 20 0.95 -12.87 5.41
C TYR A 20 2.32 -13.52 5.11
N THR A 21 3.33 -13.36 5.98
CA THR A 21 4.65 -13.95 5.76
C THR A 21 5.30 -14.42 7.06
N LYS A 22 6.01 -15.55 7.00
CA LYS A 22 6.80 -16.08 8.13
C LYS A 22 8.05 -15.23 8.42
N ARG A 23 8.48 -14.38 7.47
CA ARG A 23 9.65 -13.52 7.64
C ARG A 23 9.36 -12.37 8.60
N ILE A 24 10.38 -11.99 9.34
CA ILE A 24 10.38 -10.88 10.29
C ILE A 24 11.48 -9.89 9.93
N TYR A 25 11.24 -8.61 10.20
CA TYR A 25 12.06 -7.51 9.72
C TYR A 25 12.43 -6.56 10.85
N CYS A 26 13.63 -5.96 10.77
CA CYS A 26 13.90 -4.71 11.49
C CYS A 26 13.14 -3.56 10.80
N ASN A 27 13.00 -2.42 11.50
CA ASN A 27 12.25 -1.27 11.00
C ASN A 27 12.76 -0.77 9.64
N GLU A 28 14.08 -0.68 9.48
CA GLU A 28 14.70 -0.18 8.25
C GLU A 28 14.48 -1.13 7.07
N CYS A 29 14.74 -2.43 7.26
CA CYS A 29 14.52 -3.43 6.22
C CYS A 29 13.06 -3.52 5.80
N PHE A 30 12.13 -3.34 6.74
CA PHE A 30 10.70 -3.29 6.48
C PHE A 30 10.31 -2.07 5.63
N ILE A 31 10.74 -0.87 6.00
CA ILE A 31 10.48 0.36 5.23
C ILE A 31 11.09 0.23 3.82
N ARG A 32 12.35 -0.24 3.73
CA ARG A 32 13.04 -0.43 2.44
C ARG A 32 12.35 -1.47 1.56
N MET A 33 11.73 -2.50 2.14
CA MET A 33 10.94 -3.48 1.38
C MET A 33 9.70 -2.83 0.76
N ILE A 34 8.95 -2.04 1.52
CA ILE A 34 7.78 -1.31 1.01
C ILE A 34 8.19 -0.33 -0.07
N GLU A 35 9.23 0.46 0.18
CA GLU A 35 9.76 1.43 -0.78
C GLU A 35 10.15 0.77 -2.11
N LYS A 36 10.84 -0.38 -2.04
CA LYS A 36 11.19 -1.16 -3.25
C LYS A 36 9.96 -1.62 -4.02
N ARG A 37 8.88 -2.03 -3.35
CA ARG A 37 7.62 -2.42 -4.01
C ARG A 37 6.94 -1.23 -4.68
N ILE A 38 6.81 -0.10 -3.98
CA ILE A 38 6.24 1.14 -4.53
C ILE A 38 7.06 1.60 -5.75
N ARG A 39 8.38 1.64 -5.62
CA ARG A 39 9.28 2.04 -6.72
C ARG A 39 9.18 1.11 -7.93
N LYS A 40 9.02 -0.20 -7.72
CA LYS A 40 8.80 -1.17 -8.79
C LYS A 40 7.47 -0.93 -9.49
N ASP A 41 6.40 -0.75 -8.72
CA ASP A 41 5.05 -0.51 -9.24
C ASP A 41 4.96 0.77 -10.09
N LEU A 42 5.50 1.88 -9.57
CA LEU A 42 5.50 3.17 -10.26
C LEU A 42 6.26 3.11 -11.60
N ARG A 43 7.33 2.30 -11.67
CA ARG A 43 8.15 2.10 -12.87
C ARG A 43 7.42 1.26 -13.93
N ILE A 44 6.90 0.10 -13.53
CA ILE A 44 6.21 -0.83 -14.46
C ILE A 44 5.02 -0.15 -15.11
N ASN A 45 4.24 0.58 -14.32
CA ASN A 45 3.01 1.23 -14.77
C ASN A 45 3.21 2.62 -15.36
N LYS A 46 4.47 3.09 -15.52
CA LYS A 46 4.82 4.41 -16.09
C LYS A 46 4.03 5.58 -15.45
N LYS A 47 3.78 5.53 -14.14
CA LYS A 47 2.88 6.47 -13.42
C LYS A 47 3.53 7.84 -13.13
N ILE A 48 4.74 8.10 -13.62
CA ILE A 48 5.55 9.25 -13.20
C ILE A 48 5.94 10.09 -14.41
N GLY A 49 5.48 11.34 -14.42
CA GLY A 49 5.94 12.39 -15.34
C GLY A 49 7.08 13.23 -14.75
N GLU A 50 7.33 14.41 -15.33
CA GLU A 50 8.30 15.38 -14.81
C GLU A 50 7.96 15.85 -13.39
N LYS A 51 6.67 16.16 -13.17
CA LYS A 51 6.10 16.57 -11.88
C LYS A 51 5.21 15.45 -11.35
N ILE A 52 5.20 15.29 -10.03
CA ILE A 52 4.37 14.30 -9.35
C ILE A 52 3.21 15.02 -8.67
N ASN A 53 2.01 14.92 -9.24
CA ASN A 53 0.79 15.44 -8.61
C ASN A 53 0.23 14.37 -7.67
N LEU A 54 0.15 14.64 -6.37
CA LEU A 54 -0.42 13.73 -5.37
C LEU A 54 -1.71 14.33 -4.81
N LEU A 55 -2.80 13.57 -4.86
CA LEU A 55 -4.08 13.99 -4.27
C LEU A 55 -3.96 14.09 -2.75
N HIS A 56 -4.25 15.27 -2.21
CA HIS A 56 -4.25 15.54 -0.77
C HIS A 56 -5.66 15.28 -0.21
N ASP A 57 -5.77 14.28 0.67
CA ASP A 57 -7.04 13.86 1.30
C ASP A 57 -6.94 13.69 2.83
N ASP A 58 -5.87 14.22 3.45
CA ASP A 58 -5.57 14.13 4.89
C ASP A 58 -5.51 12.72 5.49
N SER A 59 -5.56 11.69 4.63
CA SER A 59 -5.57 10.30 5.06
C SER A 59 -4.19 9.84 5.53
N LYS A 60 -4.16 8.75 6.28
CA LYS A 60 -2.90 8.07 6.64
C LYS A 60 -2.19 7.56 5.38
N GLU A 61 -2.95 7.10 4.39
CA GLU A 61 -2.42 6.66 3.11
C GLU A 61 -1.71 7.80 2.40
N PHE A 62 -2.29 9.00 2.37
CA PHE A 62 -1.65 10.19 1.79
C PHE A 62 -0.32 10.51 2.47
N ARG A 63 -0.28 10.53 3.81
CA ARG A 63 0.97 10.78 4.56
C ARG A 63 2.05 9.76 4.21
N ILE A 64 1.67 8.49 4.10
CA ILE A 64 2.58 7.40 3.72
C ILE A 64 3.04 7.51 2.25
N ALA A 65 2.12 7.76 1.32
CA ALA A 65 2.44 7.94 -0.08
C ALA A 65 3.40 9.13 -0.28
N ARG A 66 3.12 10.26 0.39
CA ARG A 66 3.98 11.45 0.39
C ARG A 66 5.39 11.13 0.91
N LEU A 67 5.48 10.42 2.04
CA LEU A 67 6.76 10.00 2.62
C LEU A 67 7.57 9.17 1.62
N PHE A 68 6.98 8.12 1.04
CA PHE A 68 7.69 7.25 0.11
C PHE A 68 8.05 7.96 -1.19
N LEU A 69 7.15 8.77 -1.76
CA LEU A 69 7.45 9.55 -2.95
C LEU A 69 8.60 10.53 -2.71
N LYS A 70 8.65 11.19 -1.54
CA LYS A 70 9.76 12.07 -1.15
C LYS A 70 11.07 11.29 -1.01
N ASN A 71 11.05 10.11 -0.41
CA ASN A 71 12.25 9.28 -0.29
C ASN A 71 12.76 8.76 -1.64
N ILE A 72 11.86 8.42 -2.57
CA ILE A 72 12.22 7.82 -3.85
C ILE A 72 12.63 8.89 -4.88
N PHE A 73 11.93 10.02 -4.92
CA PHE A 73 12.04 11.02 -5.99
C PHE A 73 12.43 12.42 -5.51
N GLY A 74 12.48 12.67 -4.20
CA GLY A 74 12.61 14.03 -3.66
C GLY A 74 13.89 14.78 -4.05
N SER A 75 14.93 14.07 -4.47
CA SER A 75 16.17 14.68 -4.96
C SER A 75 16.11 15.17 -6.42
N TYR A 76 15.13 14.74 -7.22
CA TYR A 76 15.10 15.03 -8.66
C TYR A 76 13.71 15.32 -9.25
N LYS A 77 12.62 15.16 -8.49
CA LYS A 77 11.26 15.54 -8.95
C LYS A 77 10.52 16.36 -7.90
N LYS A 78 9.80 17.37 -8.37
CA LYS A 78 8.89 18.16 -7.53
C LYS A 78 7.60 17.37 -7.28
N ILE A 79 7.28 17.19 -6.00
CA ILE A 79 6.00 16.62 -5.55
C ILE A 79 5.06 17.78 -5.25
N ILE A 80 3.91 17.80 -5.93
CA ILE A 80 2.88 18.84 -5.83
C ILE A 80 1.63 18.18 -5.23
N GLU A 81 1.17 18.73 -4.12
CA GLU A 81 -0.07 18.30 -3.49
C GLU A 81 -1.25 19.04 -4.13
N VAL A 82 -2.25 18.30 -4.60
CA VAL A 82 -3.43 18.86 -5.28
C VAL A 82 -4.70 18.46 -4.55
N LYS A 83 -5.68 19.36 -4.47
CA LYS A 83 -6.99 19.09 -3.84
C LYS A 83 -8.01 18.47 -4.79
N LYS A 84 -7.81 18.60 -6.11
CA LYS A 84 -8.69 18.05 -7.14
C LYS A 84 -7.91 17.06 -8.01
N ALA A 85 -8.49 15.88 -8.24
CA ALA A 85 -7.88 14.84 -9.05
C ALA A 85 -8.03 15.17 -10.55
N ASN A 86 -6.97 14.89 -11.32
CA ASN A 86 -6.98 14.87 -12.77
C ASN A 86 -6.41 13.55 -13.29
N LYS A 87 -6.40 13.33 -14.62
CA LYS A 87 -5.91 12.10 -15.25
C LYS A 87 -4.45 11.72 -14.91
N LYS A 88 -3.62 12.66 -14.44
CA LYS A 88 -2.22 12.46 -14.07
C LYS A 88 -1.99 12.54 -12.55
N THR A 89 -3.04 12.74 -11.75
CA THR A 89 -2.94 12.80 -10.30
C THR A 89 -2.79 11.40 -9.73
N LEU A 90 -1.76 11.23 -8.92
CA LEU A 90 -1.55 10.05 -8.10
C LEU A 90 -2.50 10.04 -6.90
N ILE A 91 -3.08 8.88 -6.62
CA ILE A 91 -4.02 8.68 -5.51
C ILE A 91 -3.35 7.78 -4.47
N ALA A 92 -3.57 8.03 -3.19
CA ALA A 92 -3.04 7.21 -2.11
C ALA A 92 -4.09 6.22 -1.61
N THR A 93 -4.37 5.16 -2.37
CA THR A 93 -5.26 4.08 -1.93
C THR A 93 -4.48 2.79 -1.71
N ASN A 94 -4.70 2.10 -0.60
CA ASN A 94 -3.99 0.85 -0.31
C ASN A 94 -4.63 -0.35 -1.02
N LEU A 95 -3.95 -1.49 -1.00
CA LEU A 95 -4.42 -2.71 -1.65
C LEU A 95 -5.74 -3.22 -1.05
N ASP A 96 -5.91 -3.14 0.27
CA ASP A 96 -7.13 -3.58 0.96
C ASP A 96 -8.38 -2.82 0.50
N ARG A 97 -8.28 -1.50 0.36
CA ARG A 97 -9.36 -0.62 -0.14
C ARG A 97 -9.71 -0.92 -1.59
N GLU A 98 -8.72 -1.19 -2.43
CA GLU A 98 -8.97 -1.56 -3.82
C GLU A 98 -9.71 -2.90 -3.89
N ILE A 99 -9.24 -3.93 -3.17
CA ILE A 99 -9.92 -5.23 -3.10
C ILE A 99 -11.36 -5.07 -2.60
N LYS A 100 -11.58 -4.24 -1.57
CA LYS A 100 -12.92 -3.97 -1.04
C LYS A 100 -13.84 -3.36 -2.10
N LYS A 101 -13.38 -2.31 -2.80
CA LYS A 101 -14.17 -1.68 -3.88
C LYS A 101 -14.49 -2.67 -5.00
N HIS A 102 -13.51 -3.48 -5.41
CA HIS A 102 -13.71 -4.50 -6.44
C HIS A 102 -14.77 -5.53 -6.04
N LEU A 103 -14.68 -6.05 -4.81
CA LEU A 103 -15.65 -7.01 -4.29
C LEU A 103 -17.04 -6.41 -4.15
N GLU A 104 -17.15 -5.17 -3.69
CA GLU A 104 -18.45 -4.49 -3.57
C GLU A 104 -19.11 -4.30 -4.94
N SER A 105 -18.37 -3.88 -5.96
CA SER A 105 -18.90 -3.80 -7.33
C SER A 105 -19.28 -5.16 -7.88
N TYR A 106 -18.47 -6.19 -7.65
CA TYR A 106 -18.76 -7.55 -8.08
C TYR A 106 -20.05 -8.10 -7.45
N LEU A 107 -20.22 -7.93 -6.13
CA LEU A 107 -21.41 -8.39 -5.41
C LEU A 107 -22.68 -7.65 -5.82
N LYS A 108 -22.56 -6.40 -6.28
CA LYS A 108 -23.68 -5.59 -6.77
C LYS A 108 -23.97 -5.78 -8.26
N ASN A 109 -23.23 -6.65 -8.96
CA ASN A 109 -23.27 -6.78 -10.43
C ASN A 109 -23.04 -5.44 -11.16
N GLU A 110 -22.24 -4.55 -10.57
CA GLU A 110 -21.88 -3.27 -11.18
C GLU A 110 -20.60 -3.42 -12.00
N THR A 111 -20.55 -2.77 -13.18
CA THR A 111 -19.31 -2.70 -13.95
C THR A 111 -18.27 -1.92 -13.16
N PHE A 112 -17.20 -2.58 -12.73
CA PHE A 112 -16.09 -1.90 -12.06
C PHE A 112 -15.35 -1.02 -13.08
N ARG A 113 -15.58 0.29 -13.03
CA ARG A 113 -14.78 1.24 -13.80
C ARG A 113 -13.42 1.36 -13.13
N LYS A 114 -12.41 0.75 -13.75
CA LYS A 114 -11.01 0.92 -13.34
C LYS A 114 -10.66 2.40 -13.44
N ASN A 115 -10.60 3.09 -12.30
CA ASN A 115 -10.04 4.42 -12.27
C ASN A 115 -8.60 4.30 -12.77
N ASN A 116 -8.26 5.10 -13.79
CA ASN A 116 -6.94 5.12 -14.42
C ASN A 116 -5.85 4.94 -13.35
N ASN A 117 -4.95 3.99 -13.60
CA ASN A 117 -3.99 3.30 -12.72
C ASN A 117 -3.07 4.16 -11.82
N ASN A 118 -3.43 5.35 -11.39
CA ASN A 118 -2.53 6.29 -10.73
C ASN A 118 -2.38 6.06 -9.22
N ASN A 119 -2.82 4.92 -8.71
CA ASN A 119 -2.71 4.67 -7.28
C ASN A 119 -1.27 4.27 -6.89
N VAL A 120 -0.72 4.92 -5.86
CA VAL A 120 0.68 4.79 -5.41
C VAL A 120 0.88 3.54 -4.57
N LEU A 121 -0.12 3.15 -3.79
CA LEU A 121 -0.02 2.12 -2.76
C LEU A 121 -0.71 0.80 -3.19
N ASN A 122 -0.81 0.55 -4.50
CA ASN A 122 -1.42 -0.64 -5.11
C ASN A 122 -0.90 -1.97 -4.55
N ASN A 123 0.34 -2.00 -4.06
CA ASN A 123 1.00 -3.22 -3.58
C ASN A 123 1.35 -3.13 -2.08
N VAL A 124 0.64 -2.29 -1.34
CA VAL A 124 0.87 -2.05 0.09
C VAL A 124 -0.42 -2.32 0.85
N LEU A 125 -0.34 -3.19 1.85
CA LEU A 125 -1.48 -3.56 2.70
C LEU A 125 -1.69 -2.55 3.84
N GLU A 126 -2.90 -2.50 4.36
CA GLU A 126 -3.28 -1.68 5.52
C GLU A 126 -2.42 -2.00 6.76
N GLU A 127 -2.16 -3.28 7.03
CA GLU A 127 -1.26 -3.70 8.12
C GLU A 127 0.14 -3.08 7.97
N GLU A 128 0.60 -2.91 6.73
CA GLU A 128 1.91 -2.35 6.46
C GLU A 128 1.92 -0.84 6.67
N ILE A 129 0.87 -0.15 6.22
CA ILE A 129 0.67 1.28 6.43
C ILE A 129 0.65 1.61 7.91
N ILE A 130 -0.12 0.86 8.70
CA ILE A 130 -0.21 1.05 10.15
C ILE A 130 1.18 0.93 10.80
N LYS A 131 1.96 -0.08 10.42
CA LYS A 131 3.31 -0.27 10.97
C LYS A 131 4.28 0.82 10.55
N VAL A 132 4.21 1.28 9.30
CA VAL A 132 5.04 2.42 8.88
C VAL A 132 4.67 3.67 9.67
N CYS A 133 3.37 3.93 9.88
CA CYS A 133 2.92 5.04 10.71
C CYS A 133 3.46 4.93 12.14
N GLN A 134 3.42 3.75 12.76
CA GLN A 134 3.97 3.52 14.10
C GLN A 134 5.48 3.78 14.16
N ILE A 135 6.24 3.24 13.19
CA ILE A 135 7.71 3.40 13.13
C ILE A 135 8.09 4.86 12.91
N LYS A 136 7.33 5.59 12.08
CA LYS A 136 7.60 6.99 11.72
C LYS A 136 6.87 7.99 12.60
N LYS A 137 6.16 7.53 13.65
CA LYS A 137 5.36 8.35 14.57
C LYS A 137 4.37 9.27 13.83
N LEU A 138 3.70 8.75 12.81
CA LEU A 138 2.67 9.46 12.03
C LEU A 138 1.27 9.17 12.57
N SER A 139 0.35 10.11 12.41
CA SER A 139 -1.05 9.93 12.80
C SER A 139 -1.76 8.88 11.94
N ILE A 140 -2.38 7.92 12.60
CA ILE A 140 -3.11 6.80 11.97
C ILE A 140 -4.56 7.21 11.67
N GLY A 141 -5.10 8.24 12.33
CA GLY A 141 -6.51 8.62 12.18
C GLY A 141 -7.45 7.52 12.68
N LYS A 142 -8.70 7.54 12.20
CA LYS A 142 -9.70 6.50 12.55
C LYS A 142 -9.36 5.17 11.88
N LYS A 143 -9.53 4.07 12.63
CA LYS A 143 -9.37 2.71 12.13
C LYS A 143 -10.47 2.40 11.13
N GLU A 144 -10.11 1.90 9.95
CA GLU A 144 -11.11 1.53 8.95
C GLU A 144 -11.87 0.26 9.33
N ILE A 145 -13.15 0.22 8.95
CA ILE A 145 -14.00 -0.95 9.06
C ILE A 145 -13.49 -1.99 8.06
N LYS A 146 -12.96 -3.09 8.60
CA LYS A 146 -12.45 -4.22 7.83
C LYS A 146 -13.61 -4.99 7.19
N ASN A 147 -13.38 -5.55 6.02
CA ASN A 147 -14.31 -6.50 5.42
C ASN A 147 -14.12 -7.87 6.12
N GLU A 148 -15.09 -8.27 6.95
CA GLU A 148 -15.01 -9.48 7.77
C GLU A 148 -14.84 -10.76 6.93
N LEU A 149 -15.45 -10.82 5.75
CA LEU A 149 -15.30 -11.95 4.84
C LEU A 149 -13.84 -12.09 4.40
N ILE A 150 -13.22 -11.01 3.91
CA ILE A 150 -11.83 -11.02 3.45
C ILE A 150 -10.88 -11.36 4.61
N GLU A 151 -11.10 -10.79 5.79
CA GLU A 151 -10.26 -11.07 6.96
C GLU A 151 -10.39 -12.53 7.41
N THR A 152 -11.58 -13.11 7.34
CA THR A 152 -11.80 -14.53 7.66
C THR A 152 -11.08 -15.44 6.68
N ILE A 153 -11.14 -15.14 5.38
CA ILE A 153 -10.41 -15.93 4.36
C ILE A 153 -8.90 -15.74 4.51
N GLU A 154 -8.40 -14.53 4.73
CA GLU A 154 -6.97 -14.24 4.92
C GLU A 154 -6.39 -14.97 6.16
N LYS A 155 -7.17 -15.10 7.23
CA LYS A 155 -6.77 -15.90 8.41
C LYS A 155 -6.62 -17.38 8.10
N LYS A 156 -7.49 -17.93 7.25
CA LYS A 156 -7.46 -19.35 6.85
C LYS A 156 -6.40 -19.61 5.78
N TYR A 157 -6.23 -18.68 4.85
CA TYR A 157 -5.34 -18.78 3.70
C TYR A 157 -4.53 -17.48 3.56
N SER A 158 -3.31 -17.49 4.11
CA SER A 158 -2.43 -16.32 4.09
C SER A 158 -2.04 -15.91 2.66
N GLY A 159 -2.12 -14.61 2.36
CA GLY A 159 -1.82 -14.06 1.03
C GLY A 159 -3.02 -14.02 0.09
N THR A 160 -4.23 -14.33 0.57
CA THR A 160 -5.48 -14.22 -0.20
C THR A 160 -5.65 -12.83 -0.80
N LYS A 161 -5.35 -11.77 -0.04
CA LYS A 161 -5.47 -10.38 -0.56
C LYS A 161 -4.64 -10.15 -1.83
N PHE A 162 -3.40 -10.62 -1.84
CA PHE A 162 -2.55 -10.52 -3.04
C PHE A 162 -3.04 -11.40 -4.19
N ALA A 163 -3.60 -12.57 -3.89
CA ALA A 163 -4.19 -13.46 -4.89
C ALA A 163 -5.43 -12.83 -5.54
N LEU A 164 -6.34 -12.27 -4.74
CA LEU A 164 -7.53 -11.56 -5.20
C LEU A 164 -7.18 -10.37 -6.10
N ALA A 165 -6.22 -9.55 -5.67
CA ALA A 165 -5.75 -8.41 -6.47
C ALA A 165 -5.28 -8.84 -7.87
N LYS A 166 -4.48 -9.91 -7.95
CA LYS A 166 -4.02 -10.47 -9.24
C LYS A 166 -5.17 -11.02 -10.08
N SER A 167 -6.16 -11.67 -9.46
CA SER A 167 -7.34 -12.19 -10.18
C SER A 167 -8.18 -11.05 -10.75
N PHE A 168 -8.39 -9.96 -10.00
CA PHE A 168 -9.12 -8.80 -10.50
C PHE A 168 -8.40 -8.09 -11.65
N GLU A 169 -7.06 -8.03 -11.62
CA GLU A 169 -6.30 -7.51 -12.76
C GLU A 169 -6.59 -8.28 -14.05
N LYS A 170 -6.73 -9.62 -13.98
CA LYS A 170 -7.02 -10.49 -15.14
C LYS A 170 -8.45 -10.40 -15.65
N ILE A 171 -9.43 -10.16 -14.76
CA ILE A 171 -10.85 -10.10 -15.14
C ILE A 171 -11.18 -8.79 -15.88
N ILE A 172 -10.38 -7.74 -15.65
CA ILE A 172 -10.62 -6.38 -16.16
C ILE A 172 -9.68 -6.03 -17.32
N SER A 173 -8.70 -6.90 -17.63
CA SER A 173 -7.85 -6.77 -18.83
C SER A 173 -8.51 -7.42 -20.03
#